data_AF-A0A523Y5U9-F1
#
_entry.id   AF-A0A523Y5U9-F1
#
_cell.length_a   1.000
_cell.length_b   1.000
_cell.length_c   1.000
_cell.angle_alpha   90.00
_cell.angle_beta   90.00
_cell.angle_gamma   90.00
#
_symmetry.space_group_name_H-M   'P 1'
#
loop_
_entity.id
_entity.type
_entity.pdbx_description
1 polymer ?
#
loop_
_entity_poly.entity_id
_entity_poly.type
_entity_poly.pdbx_seq_one_letter_code
_entity_poly.pdbx_strand_id
1 'polypeptide(L)'
;MNHHHHHEDTRVEDQSSLSEMEKLSKLLEYWIKHNDDHVNTYREWSKKAGSENLGEVVHLLEEASELTLSINELFKQAMKELR
;
A
#
# COMPACT_ATOMS: atom_id res chain seq x y z
N MET A 1 -2.59 38.01 32.92
CA MET A 1 -1.78 36.86 33.37
C MET A 1 -1.00 36.39 32.15
N ASN A 2 0.30 36.69 32.08
CA ASN A 2 1.17 36.30 30.98
C ASN A 2 1.64 34.86 31.21
N HIS A 3 1.27 33.93 30.35
CA HIS A 3 1.86 32.60 30.30
C HIS A 3 2.94 32.56 29.21
N HIS A 4 4.20 32.67 29.62
CA HIS A 4 5.36 32.34 28.79
C HIS A 4 5.65 30.85 28.98
N HIS A 5 5.49 30.05 27.93
CA HIS A 5 6.04 28.70 27.88
C HIS A 5 7.45 28.78 27.29
N HIS A 6 8.44 28.52 28.12
CA HIS A 6 9.84 28.34 27.72
C HIS A 6 10.00 26.84 27.38
N HIS A 7 10.15 26.50 26.10
CA HIS A 7 10.60 25.17 25.70
C HIS A 7 12.11 25.22 25.58
N GLU A 8 12.79 24.65 26.57
CA GLU A 8 14.21 24.33 26.51
C GLU A 8 14.36 23.10 25.60
N ASP A 9 14.98 23.31 24.44
CA ASP A 9 15.29 22.30 23.44
C ASP A 9 16.50 21.48 23.92
N THR A 10 16.23 20.52 24.82
CA THR A 10 17.20 19.46 25.12
C THR A 10 17.02 18.37 24.08
N ARG A 11 17.72 18.54 22.97
CA ARG A 11 17.84 17.59 21.86
C ARG A 11 18.49 16.29 22.34
N VAL A 12 17.67 15.36 22.81
CA VAL A 12 18.06 13.96 23.00
C VAL A 12 17.98 13.29 21.63
N GLU A 13 19.11 13.25 20.91
CA GLU A 13 19.25 12.41 19.71
C GLU A 13 19.30 10.94 20.14
N ASP A 14 18.13 10.34 20.36
CA ASP A 14 17.92 8.90 20.28
C ASP A 14 16.95 8.64 19.12
N GLN A 15 17.46 8.82 17.90
CA GLN A 15 16.71 8.58 16.67
C GLN A 15 16.91 7.13 16.23
N SER A 16 16.13 6.22 16.81
CA SER A 16 15.71 5.00 16.09
C SER A 16 14.64 5.37 15.05
N SER A 17 15.00 6.28 14.15
CA SER A 17 14.14 6.74 13.05
C SER A 17 14.72 6.16 11.77
N LEU A 18 13.94 5.31 11.11
CA LEU A 18 14.29 4.77 9.80
C LEU A 18 14.66 5.92 8.84
N SER A 19 15.68 5.70 8.01
CA SER A 19 15.94 6.55 6.86
C SER A 19 14.69 6.67 6.00
N GLU A 20 14.50 7.81 5.32
CA GLU A 20 13.41 7.99 4.37
C GLU A 20 13.36 6.87 3.32
N MET A 21 14.52 6.32 2.93
CA MET A 21 14.59 5.18 2.00
C MET A 21 14.11 3.87 2.63
N GLU A 22 14.40 3.64 3.91
CA GLU A 22 13.90 2.48 4.65
C GLU A 22 12.39 2.58 4.89
N LYS A 23 11.88 3.79 5.14
CA LYS A 23 10.43 4.06 5.22
C LYS A 23 9.75 3.76 3.89
N LEU A 24 10.31 4.23 2.77
CA LEU A 24 9.78 3.95 1.43
C LEU A 24 9.75 2.44 1.14
N SER A 25 10.82 1.72 1.45
CA SER A 25 10.88 0.26 1.26
C SER A 25 9.78 -0.47 2.05
N LYS A 26 9.58 -0.12 3.33
CA LYS A 26 8.50 -0.70 4.16
C LYS A 26 7.11 -0.34 3.65
N LEU A 27 6.92 0.88 3.15
CA LEU A 27 5.65 1.29 2.55
C LEU A 27 5.35 0.44 1.31
N LEU A 28 6.30 0.29 0.38
CA LEU A 28 6.11 -0.52 -0.83
C LEU A 28 5.76 -1.98 -0.48
N GLU A 29 6.44 -2.57 0.51
CA GLU A 29 6.11 -3.92 1.01
C GLU A 29 4.68 -4.01 1.55
N TYR A 30 4.27 -3.03 2.37
CA TYR A 30 2.91 -2.94 2.90
C TYR A 30 1.85 -2.83 1.78
N TRP A 31 2.09 -1.95 0.81
CA TRP A 31 1.17 -1.73 -0.30
C TRP A 31 1.06 -2.96 -1.22
N ILE A 32 2.14 -3.72 -1.44
CA ILE A 32 2.09 -4.99 -2.18
C ILE A 32 1.11 -5.95 -1.50
N LYS A 33 1.25 -6.13 -0.18
CA LYS A 33 0.36 -7.01 0.59
C LYS A 33 -1.09 -6.52 0.54
N HIS A 34 -1.30 -5.21 0.67
CA HIS A 34 -2.65 -4.64 0.63
C HIS A 34 -3.31 -4.82 -0.75
N ASN A 35 -2.54 -4.66 -1.82
CA ASN A 35 -2.98 -4.91 -3.19
C ASN A 35 -3.34 -6.39 -3.42
N ASP A 36 -2.60 -7.33 -2.82
CA ASP A 36 -2.96 -8.76 -2.87
C ASP A 36 -4.32 -9.01 -2.17
N ASP A 37 -4.60 -8.33 -1.05
CA ASP A 37 -5.89 -8.39 -0.36
C ASP A 37 -7.03 -7.81 -1.24
N HIS A 38 -6.76 -6.73 -1.99
CA HIS A 38 -7.69 -6.18 -2.98
C HIS A 38 -7.98 -7.15 -4.13
N VAL A 39 -6.94 -7.77 -4.72
CA VAL A 39 -7.07 -8.77 -5.79
C VAL A 39 -7.98 -9.92 -5.36
N ASN A 40 -7.79 -10.43 -4.14
CA ASN A 40 -8.65 -11.49 -3.61
C ASN A 40 -10.11 -11.03 -3.51
N THR A 41 -10.34 -9.82 -2.99
CA THR A 41 -11.68 -9.23 -2.86
C THR A 41 -12.36 -9.06 -4.22
N TYR A 42 -11.63 -8.54 -5.22
CA TYR A 42 -12.17 -8.34 -6.57
C TYR A 42 -12.55 -9.67 -7.23
N ARG A 43 -11.71 -10.70 -7.09
CA ARG A 43 -12.01 -12.06 -7.57
C ARG A 43 -13.21 -12.69 -6.85
N GLU A 44 -13.39 -12.44 -5.56
CA GLU A 44 -14.58 -12.88 -4.83
C GLU A 44 -15.86 -12.20 -5.36
N TRP A 45 -15.80 -10.90 -5.66
CA TRP A 45 -16.93 -10.19 -6.25
C TRP A 45 -17.20 -10.60 -7.69
N SER A 46 -16.14 -10.86 -8.47
CA SER A 46 -16.23 -11.44 -9.81
C SER A 46 -17.01 -12.76 -9.78
N LYS A 47 -16.67 -13.68 -8.86
CA LYS A 47 -17.43 -14.94 -8.68
C LYS A 47 -18.90 -14.71 -8.35
N LYS A 48 -19.21 -13.75 -7.46
CA LYS A 48 -20.61 -13.39 -7.12
C LYS A 48 -21.36 -12.77 -8.31
N ALA A 49 -20.72 -11.90 -9.08
CA ALA A 49 -21.29 -11.34 -10.30
C ALA A 49 -21.57 -12.43 -11.35
N GLY A 50 -20.69 -13.44 -11.42
CA GLY A 50 -20.87 -14.63 -12.25
C GLY A 50 -22.14 -15.42 -11.91
N SER A 51 -22.45 -15.62 -10.62
CA SER A 51 -23.70 -16.28 -10.22
C SER A 51 -24.97 -15.49 -10.56
N GLU A 52 -24.84 -14.17 -10.73
CA GLU A 52 -25.93 -13.26 -11.12
C GLU A 52 -26.01 -13.03 -12.65
N ASN A 53 -25.22 -13.76 -13.45
CA ASN A 53 -25.12 -13.60 -14.92
C ASN A 53 -24.68 -12.20 -15.39
N LEU A 54 -23.92 -11.47 -14.57
CA LEU A 54 -23.41 -10.13 -14.89
C LEU A 54 -22.05 -10.20 -15.59
N GLY A 55 -22.02 -10.73 -16.82
CA GLY A 55 -20.78 -11.06 -17.54
C GLY A 55 -19.78 -9.90 -17.69
N GLU A 56 -20.26 -8.69 -17.99
CA GLU A 56 -19.38 -7.52 -18.11
C GLU A 56 -18.75 -7.12 -16.77
N VAL A 57 -19.51 -7.24 -15.67
CA VAL A 57 -19.01 -6.94 -14.32
C VAL A 57 -17.94 -7.95 -13.91
N VAL A 58 -18.12 -9.22 -14.28
CA VAL A 58 -17.09 -10.26 -14.10
C VAL A 58 -15.80 -9.86 -14.82
N HIS A 59 -15.90 -9.49 -16.10
CA HIS A 59 -14.74 -9.12 -16.89
C HIS A 59 -13.97 -7.94 -16.29
N LEU A 60 -14.68 -6.85 -15.93
CA LEU A 60 -14.06 -5.65 -15.37
C LEU A 60 -13.40 -5.90 -14.00
N LEU A 61 -13.96 -6.79 -13.17
CA LEU A 61 -13.38 -7.13 -11.87
C LEU A 61 -12.13 -8.02 -11.99
N GLU A 62 -12.09 -8.93 -12.97
CA GLU A 62 -10.87 -9.68 -13.28
C GLU A 62 -9.79 -8.76 -13.86
N GLU A 63 -10.14 -7.84 -14.77
CA GLU A 63 -9.21 -6.86 -15.31
C GLU A 63 -8.62 -5.95 -14.21
N ALA A 64 -9.47 -5.45 -13.29
CA ALA A 64 -9.01 -4.67 -12.14
C ALA A 64 -8.04 -5.48 -11.25
N SER A 65 -8.27 -6.79 -11.11
CA SER A 65 -7.37 -7.69 -10.38
C SER A 65 -6.01 -7.82 -11.07
N GLU A 66 -5.99 -8.00 -12.39
CA GLU A 66 -4.76 -8.11 -13.17
C GLU A 66 -3.95 -6.81 -13.19
N LEU A 67 -4.60 -5.67 -13.32
CA LEU A 67 -3.97 -4.35 -13.24
C LEU A 67 -3.35 -4.12 -11.85
N THR A 68 -4.04 -4.53 -10.79
CA THR A 68 -3.52 -4.43 -9.42
C THR A 68 -2.29 -5.31 -9.21
N LEU A 69 -2.27 -6.53 -9.77
CA LEU A 69 -1.06 -7.37 -9.76
C LEU A 69 0.09 -6.74 -10.55
N SER A 70 -0.21 -6.06 -11.66
CA SER A 70 0.80 -5.33 -12.44
C SER A 70 1.42 -4.17 -11.64
N ILE A 71 0.63 -3.47 -10.83
CA ILE A 71 1.14 -2.47 -9.87
C ILE A 71 2.09 -3.13 -8.85
N ASN A 72 1.77 -4.33 -8.35
CA ASN A 72 2.66 -5.06 -7.44
C ASN A 72 4.00 -5.39 -8.08
N GLU A 73 4.03 -5.76 -9.36
CA GLU A 73 5.30 -5.99 -10.09
C GLU A 73 6.13 -4.71 -10.24
N LEU A 74 5.50 -3.55 -10.44
CA LEU A 74 6.20 -2.27 -10.46
C LEU A 74 6.76 -1.92 -9.07
N PHE A 75 6.01 -2.15 -8.00
CA PHE A 75 6.50 -1.92 -6.62
C PHE A 75 7.67 -2.84 -6.27
N LYS A 76 7.61 -4.11 -6.65
CA LYS A 76 8.73 -5.06 -6.49
C LYS A 76 9.98 -4.61 -7.26
N GLN A 77 9.81 -4.06 -8.46
CA GLN A 77 10.92 -3.49 -9.23
C GLN A 77 11.50 -2.25 -8.55
N ALA A 78 10.65 -1.31 -8.11
CA ALA A 78 11.09 -0.14 -7.37
C ALA A 78 11.89 -0.51 -6.11
N MET A 79 11.43 -1.51 -5.34
CA MET A 79 12.16 -2.02 -4.18
C MET A 79 13.54 -2.62 -4.51
N LYS A 80 13.76 -3.15 -5.72
CA LYS A 80 15.08 -3.65 -6.14
C LYS A 80 16.06 -2.51 -6.38
N GLU A 81 15.59 -1.38 -6.91
CA GLU A 81 16.41 -0.18 -7.14
C GLU A 81 16.76 0.57 -5.84
N LEU A 82 16.09 0.26 -4.72
CA LEU A 82 16.40 0.80 -3.39
C LEU A 82 17.55 0.09 -2.67
N ARG A 83 18.09 -0.99 -3.25
CA ARG A 83 19.15 -1.84 -2.65
C ARG A 83 20.51 -1.52 -3.25
#